data_AF-A0A4Y2DLL1-F1
#
_entry.id   AF-A0A4Y2DLL1-F1
#
_cell.length_a   1.000
_cell.length_b   1.000
_cell.length_c   1.000
_cell.angle_alpha   90.00
_cell.angle_beta   90.00
_cell.angle_gamma   90.00
#
_symmetry.space_group_name_H-M   'P 1'
#
loop_
_entity.id
_entity.type
_entity.pdbx_description
1 polymer ?
#
loop_
_entity_poly.entity_id
_entity_poly.type
_entity_poly.pdbx_seq_one_letter_code
_entity_poly.pdbx_strand_id
1 'polypeptide(L)'
;MTKKLKKIVWQKPSPSSTRYCRPIKFMFSKETLNVIKIEVKSFKVQVISLLPTKISINDMEVSVKPTLIFCMIDGKICNAVAGCESAQTCYLFGAKPSEMNDERIIVQKTVNRDLLFLGLSPLYTWIRFFECIFHLSYHPEIKSWQAREAKNEN
;
A
#
# COMPACT_ATOMS: atom_id res chain seq x y z
N MET A 1 30.27 4.87 -21.05
CA MET A 1 29.57 4.14 -19.97
C MET A 1 28.99 2.85 -20.53
N THR A 2 29.61 1.71 -20.23
CA THR A 2 29.16 0.39 -20.67
C THR A 2 27.89 -0.01 -19.92
N LYS A 3 26.76 -0.05 -20.63
CA LYS A 3 25.46 -0.46 -20.10
C LYS A 3 25.54 -1.95 -19.72
N LYS A 4 25.62 -2.25 -18.42
CA LYS A 4 25.60 -3.65 -17.92
C LYS A 4 24.32 -4.33 -18.44
N LEU A 5 24.49 -5.39 -19.21
CA LEU A 5 23.38 -6.21 -19.71
C LEU A 5 22.71 -6.90 -18.50
N LYS A 6 21.45 -6.56 -18.22
CA LYS A 6 20.66 -7.23 -17.18
C LYS A 6 20.04 -8.49 -17.78
N LYS A 7 20.48 -9.66 -17.36
CA LYS A 7 19.89 -10.94 -17.73
C LYS A 7 18.98 -11.43 -16.60
N ILE A 8 17.74 -11.79 -16.93
CA ILE A 8 16.83 -12.43 -15.98
C ILE A 8 17.23 -13.91 -15.91
N VAL A 9 17.70 -14.34 -14.74
CA VAL A 9 18.09 -15.74 -14.49
C VAL A 9 16.88 -16.58 -14.11
N TRP A 10 15.94 -15.99 -13.38
CA TRP A 10 14.70 -16.64 -12.98
C TRP A 10 13.59 -15.62 -12.78
N GLN A 11 12.37 -15.99 -13.15
CA GLN A 11 11.17 -15.21 -12.93
C GLN A 11 10.05 -16.14 -12.43
N LYS A 12 9.32 -15.70 -11.41
CA LYS A 12 8.16 -16.43 -10.87
C LYS A 12 7.11 -16.57 -11.98
N PRO A 13 6.67 -17.80 -12.35
CA PRO A 13 5.76 -18.00 -13.47
C PRO A 13 4.34 -17.48 -13.17
N SER A 14 3.91 -17.50 -11.91
CA SER A 14 2.62 -16.97 -11.47
C SER A 14 2.77 -16.07 -10.23
N PRO A 15 3.14 -14.78 -10.39
CA PRO A 15 3.40 -13.84 -9.29
C PRO A 15 2.29 -13.74 -8.25
N SER A 16 1.02 -13.84 -8.66
CA SER A 16 -0.15 -13.74 -7.78
C SER A 16 -0.49 -15.05 -7.05
N SER A 17 0.22 -16.15 -7.33
CA SER A 17 -0.05 -17.43 -6.67
C SER A 17 0.43 -17.42 -5.22
N THR A 18 -0.46 -17.84 -4.32
CA THR A 18 -0.19 -18.06 -2.89
C THR A 18 0.91 -19.09 -2.64
N ARG A 19 1.16 -20.00 -3.59
CA ARG A 19 2.22 -21.03 -3.50
C ARG A 19 3.63 -20.47 -3.33
N TYR A 20 3.88 -19.24 -3.76
CA TYR A 20 5.16 -18.58 -3.53
C TYR A 20 5.07 -17.39 -2.57
N CYS A 21 3.95 -17.21 -1.85
CA CYS A 21 3.91 -16.32 -0.70
C CYS A 21 4.56 -17.08 0.47
N ARG A 22 5.67 -16.56 1.00
CA ARG A 22 6.40 -17.20 2.11
C ARG A 22 6.08 -16.45 3.40
N PRO A 23 5.43 -17.09 4.39
CA PRO A 23 5.20 -16.47 5.68
C PRO A 23 6.54 -16.13 6.35
N ILE A 24 6.67 -14.89 6.81
CA ILE A 24 7.85 -14.45 7.57
C ILE A 24 7.55 -14.47 9.07
N LYS A 25 6.36 -13.99 9.45
CA LYS A 25 5.89 -13.93 10.84
C LYS A 25 4.38 -14.08 10.86
N PHE A 26 3.87 -14.80 11.86
CA PHE A 26 2.44 -14.84 12.19
C PHE A 26 2.27 -14.54 13.68
N MET A 27 1.19 -13.86 14.05
CA MET A 27 0.93 -13.44 15.42
C MET A 27 -0.56 -13.54 15.74
N PHE A 28 -0.88 -13.93 16.97
CA PHE A 28 -2.23 -13.83 17.52
C PHE A 28 -2.37 -12.49 18.26
N SER A 29 -2.73 -11.44 17.52
CA SER A 29 -2.93 -10.11 18.08
C SER A 29 -3.95 -9.34 17.26
N LYS A 30 -4.64 -8.38 17.90
CA LYS A 30 -5.53 -7.46 17.19
C LYS A 30 -4.68 -6.47 16.38
N GLU A 31 -5.11 -6.24 15.14
CA GLU A 31 -4.50 -5.23 14.28
C GLU A 31 -4.87 -3.82 14.77
N THR A 32 -3.94 -3.22 15.53
CA THR A 32 -4.05 -1.86 16.06
C THR A 32 -2.99 -0.94 15.45
N LEU A 33 -3.20 0.37 15.48
CA LEU A 33 -2.24 1.36 14.96
C LEU A 33 -0.84 1.20 15.58
N ASN A 34 -0.77 0.91 16.88
CA ASN A 34 0.50 0.71 17.58
C ASN A 34 1.22 -0.54 17.08
N VAL A 35 0.49 -1.66 16.95
CA VAL A 35 1.06 -2.92 16.43
C VAL A 35 1.56 -2.73 15.01
N ILE A 36 0.79 -2.09 14.13
CA ILE A 36 1.21 -1.80 12.74
C ILE A 36 2.52 -0.99 12.73
N LYS A 37 2.58 0.12 13.47
CA LYS A 37 3.77 0.99 13.48
C LYS A 37 5.01 0.28 14.01
N ILE A 38 4.86 -0.51 15.07
CA ILE A 38 5.96 -1.30 15.66
C ILE A 38 6.47 -2.35 14.66
N GLU A 39 5.58 -3.12 14.07
CA GLU A 39 5.94 -4.20 13.15
C GLU A 39 6.55 -3.65 11.85
N VAL A 40 5.99 -2.59 11.26
CA VAL A 40 6.55 -1.95 10.06
C VAL A 40 7.94 -1.38 10.34
N LYS A 41 8.14 -0.73 11.50
CA LYS A 41 9.46 -0.20 11.89
C LYS A 41 10.47 -1.33 12.09
N SER A 42 10.10 -2.37 12.81
CA SER A 42 10.94 -3.55 13.04
C SER A 42 11.34 -4.21 11.72
N PHE A 43 10.38 -4.40 10.81
CA PHE A 43 10.63 -5.01 9.51
C PHE A 43 11.58 -4.15 8.66
N LYS A 44 11.38 -2.82 8.62
CA LYS A 44 12.29 -1.91 7.89
C LYS A 44 13.72 -2.00 8.40
N VAL A 45 13.93 -2.06 9.71
CA VAL A 45 15.26 -2.23 10.31
C VAL A 45 15.88 -3.56 9.87
N GLN A 46 15.12 -4.66 9.91
CA GLN A 46 15.58 -5.97 9.46
C GLN A 46 15.99 -5.95 7.98
N VAL A 47 15.16 -5.35 7.11
CA VAL A 47 15.45 -5.23 5.66
C VAL A 47 16.74 -4.46 5.40
N ILE A 48 16.98 -3.36 6.11
CA ILE A 48 18.21 -2.55 5.97
C ILE A 48 19.44 -3.37 6.40
N SER A 49 19.30 -4.21 7.43
CA SER A 49 20.40 -5.04 7.94
C SER A 49 20.67 -6.31 7.12
N LEU A 50 19.93 -6.57 6.04
CA LEU A 50 20.12 -7.78 5.22
C LEU A 50 21.45 -7.75 4.48
N LEU A 51 22.24 -8.80 4.71
CA LEU A 51 23.47 -9.06 3.97
C LEU A 51 23.18 -9.84 2.69
N PRO A 52 24.00 -9.67 1.62
CA PRO A 52 23.92 -10.51 0.44
C PRO A 52 24.09 -11.99 0.80
N THR A 53 23.24 -12.84 0.24
CA THR A 53 23.36 -14.29 0.39
C THR A 53 24.45 -14.81 -0.54
N LYS A 54 25.48 -15.42 0.03
CA LYS A 54 26.55 -16.09 -0.73
C LYS A 54 26.24 -17.57 -0.83
N ILE A 55 26.24 -18.10 -2.05
CA ILE A 55 26.02 -19.51 -2.35
C ILE A 55 27.15 -20.01 -3.26
N SER A 56 27.60 -21.24 -3.07
CA SER A 56 28.56 -21.90 -3.96
C SER A 56 27.81 -22.85 -4.89
N ILE A 57 27.98 -22.70 -6.20
CA ILE A 57 27.40 -23.59 -7.22
C ILE A 57 28.55 -24.02 -8.15
N ASN A 58 28.86 -25.31 -8.20
CA ASN A 58 29.94 -25.87 -9.03
C ASN A 58 31.26 -25.11 -8.89
N ASP A 59 31.71 -24.92 -7.64
CA ASP A 59 32.94 -24.19 -7.27
C ASP A 59 32.97 -22.70 -7.65
N MET A 60 31.83 -22.12 -8.06
CA MET A 60 31.67 -20.68 -8.26
C MET A 60 30.91 -20.04 -7.10
N GLU A 61 31.49 -19.01 -6.49
CA GLU A 61 30.81 -18.19 -5.49
C GLU A 61 29.86 -17.20 -6.17
N VAL A 62 28.57 -17.32 -5.87
CA VAL A 62 27.51 -16.43 -6.34
C VAL A 62 26.99 -15.62 -5.15
N SER A 63 26.96 -14.30 -5.29
CA SER A 63 26.41 -13.38 -4.29
C SER A 63 25.08 -12.80 -4.78
N VAL A 64 24.02 -13.00 -4.00
CA VAL A 64 22.66 -12.54 -4.30
C VAL A 64 22.29 -11.45 -3.30
N LYS A 65 22.13 -10.21 -3.80
CA LYS A 65 21.64 -9.09 -2.98
C LYS A 65 20.11 -9.04 -3.04
N PRO A 66 19.39 -9.28 -1.94
CA PRO A 66 17.94 -9.14 -1.91
C PRO A 66 17.53 -7.67 -2.02
N THR A 67 16.45 -7.39 -2.76
CA THR A 67 15.77 -6.09 -2.77
C THR A 67 14.30 -6.36 -2.47
N LEU A 68 13.82 -5.86 -1.32
CA LEU A 68 12.45 -6.07 -0.86
C LEU A 68 11.63 -4.81 -1.08
N ILE A 69 10.40 -4.98 -1.57
CA ILE A 69 9.46 -3.89 -1.83
C ILE A 69 8.23 -4.14 -0.95
N PHE A 70 7.90 -3.17 -0.09
CA PHE A 70 6.81 -3.28 0.86
C PHE A 70 5.49 -2.76 0.26
N CYS A 71 5.01 -3.43 -0.77
CA CYS A 71 3.82 -3.01 -1.54
C CYS A 71 2.58 -3.91 -1.36
N MET A 72 2.74 -5.10 -0.79
CA MET A 72 1.63 -6.03 -0.57
C MET A 72 0.92 -5.73 0.76
N ILE A 73 0.28 -4.57 0.84
CA ILE A 73 -0.41 -4.07 2.02
C ILE A 73 -1.78 -3.49 1.66
N ASP A 74 -2.66 -3.41 2.65
CA ASP A 74 -3.96 -2.76 2.52
C ASP A 74 -3.89 -1.25 2.78
N GLY A 75 -4.94 -0.54 2.38
CA GLY A 75 -5.05 0.91 2.55
C GLY A 75 -5.12 1.37 4.01
N LYS A 76 -5.61 0.54 4.95
CA LYS A 76 -5.64 0.87 6.38
C LYS A 76 -4.23 0.87 6.96
N ILE A 77 -3.40 -0.11 6.60
CA ILE A 77 -1.97 -0.10 6.93
C ILE A 77 -1.28 1.12 6.30
N CYS A 78 -1.55 1.46 5.04
CA CYS A 78 -0.98 2.66 4.40
C CYS A 78 -1.29 3.93 5.20
N ASN A 79 -2.56 4.13 5.60
CA ASN A 79 -2.97 5.27 6.41
C ASN A 79 -2.31 5.28 7.79
N ALA A 80 -2.21 4.12 8.45
CA ALA A 80 -1.55 3.99 9.75
C ALA A 80 -0.05 4.35 9.68
N VAL A 81 0.62 3.95 8.60
CA VAL A 81 2.04 4.26 8.32
C VAL A 81 2.23 5.73 7.97
N ALA A 82 1.31 6.31 7.18
CA ALA A 82 1.32 7.72 6.83
C ALA A 82 0.92 8.66 7.99
N GLY A 83 0.39 8.11 9.08
CA GLY A 83 -0.09 8.90 10.22
C GLY A 83 -1.43 9.59 9.96
N CYS A 84 -2.20 9.13 8.96
CA CYS A 84 -3.54 9.65 8.70
C CYS A 84 -4.54 9.06 9.70
N GLU A 85 -5.30 9.93 10.38
CA GLU A 85 -6.31 9.51 11.37
C GLU A 85 -7.55 8.88 10.71
N SER A 86 -7.89 9.34 9.51
CA SER A 86 -9.04 8.82 8.74
C SER A 86 -8.59 7.90 7.62
N ALA A 87 -9.30 6.78 7.47
CA ALA A 87 -9.10 5.85 6.37
C ALA A 87 -9.53 6.42 4.99
N GLN A 88 -10.29 7.52 4.98
CA GLN A 88 -10.78 8.18 3.76
C GLN A 88 -9.83 9.29 3.27
N THR A 89 -8.83 9.65 4.06
CA THR A 89 -7.81 10.63 3.65
C THR A 89 -6.81 9.96 2.72
N CYS A 90 -6.39 10.64 1.66
CA CYS A 90 -5.33 10.11 0.81
C CYS A 90 -4.00 10.08 1.57
N TYR A 91 -3.42 8.89 1.74
CA TYR A 91 -2.16 8.73 2.47
C TYR A 91 -0.95 9.37 1.78
N LEU A 92 -0.99 9.63 0.47
CA LEU A 92 0.15 10.18 -0.28
C LEU A 92 0.31 11.70 -0.11
N PHE A 93 -0.79 12.44 -0.02
CA PHE A 93 -0.78 13.91 -0.02
C PHE A 93 -1.80 14.52 0.96
N GLY A 94 -2.45 13.70 1.79
CA GLY A 94 -3.27 14.14 2.91
C GLY A 94 -4.59 14.80 2.51
N ALA A 95 -5.09 14.62 1.28
CA ALA A 95 -6.38 15.20 0.88
C ALA A 95 -7.55 14.48 1.53
N LYS A 96 -8.48 15.26 2.09
CA LYS A 96 -9.77 14.76 2.59
C LYS A 96 -10.75 14.59 1.42
N PRO A 97 -11.82 13.77 1.57
CA PRO A 97 -12.86 13.64 0.54
C PRO A 97 -13.47 14.98 0.10
N SER A 98 -13.60 15.95 1.02
CA SER A 98 -14.10 17.29 0.72
C SER A 98 -13.18 18.12 -0.16
N GLU A 99 -11.89 17.81 -0.20
CA GLU A 99 -10.87 18.52 -0.97
C GLU A 99 -10.58 17.83 -2.32
N MET A 100 -10.91 16.54 -2.44
CA MET A 100 -10.49 15.70 -3.56
C MET A 100 -11.07 16.12 -4.92
N ASN A 101 -12.22 16.80 -4.91
CA ASN A 101 -12.89 17.29 -6.11
C ASN A 101 -12.44 18.71 -6.51
N ASP A 102 -11.58 19.37 -5.74
CA ASP A 102 -11.06 20.71 -6.05
C ASP A 102 -9.64 20.62 -6.60
N GLU A 103 -9.51 20.73 -7.93
CA GLU A 103 -8.23 20.69 -8.63
C GLU A 103 -7.23 21.73 -8.10
N ARG A 104 -7.71 22.93 -7.71
CA ARG A 104 -6.83 24.01 -7.24
C ARG A 104 -6.13 23.62 -5.94
N ILE A 105 -6.86 22.92 -5.06
CA ILE A 105 -6.31 22.42 -3.80
C ILE A 105 -5.37 21.26 -4.07
N ILE A 106 -5.75 20.32 -4.94
CA ILE A 106 -4.96 19.11 -5.20
C ILE A 106 -3.62 19.42 -5.88
N VAL A 107 -3.59 20.33 -6.86
CA VAL A 107 -2.36 20.74 -7.55
C VAL A 107 -1.34 21.36 -6.59
N GLN A 108 -1.80 22.01 -5.51
CA GLN A 108 -0.93 22.62 -4.50
C GLN A 108 -0.41 21.62 -3.47
N LYS A 109 -1.06 20.47 -3.28
CA LYS A 109 -0.64 19.47 -2.30
C LYS A 109 0.62 18.74 -2.77
N THR A 110 1.61 18.68 -1.88
CA THR A 110 2.87 17.97 -2.15
C THR A 110 2.72 16.49 -1.88
N VAL A 111 3.22 15.67 -2.82
CA VAL A 111 3.25 14.22 -2.65
C VAL A 111 4.38 13.85 -1.69
N ASN A 112 4.04 13.12 -0.63
CA ASN A 112 5.01 12.53 0.28
C ASN A 112 5.73 11.36 -0.43
N ARG A 113 6.93 11.63 -0.94
CA ARG A 113 7.74 10.65 -1.69
C ARG A 113 8.21 9.49 -0.83
N ASP A 114 8.33 9.69 0.49
CA ASP A 114 8.74 8.64 1.43
C ASP A 114 7.68 7.56 1.61
N LEU A 115 6.48 7.74 1.05
CA LEU A 115 5.39 6.77 1.08
C LEU A 115 5.22 6.02 -0.25
N LEU A 116 5.97 6.36 -1.30
CA LEU A 116 5.84 5.71 -2.61
C LEU A 116 6.21 4.21 -2.57
N PHE A 117 7.03 3.80 -1.60
CA PHE A 117 7.40 2.39 -1.40
C PHE A 117 6.20 1.49 -1.03
N LEU A 118 5.10 2.08 -0.52
CA LEU A 118 3.84 1.38 -0.23
C LEU A 118 3.15 0.87 -1.49
N GLY A 119 3.50 1.42 -2.66
CA GLY A 119 2.93 1.05 -3.95
C GLY A 119 1.43 1.34 -4.05
N LEU A 120 0.83 0.70 -5.06
CA LEU A 120 -0.62 0.68 -5.27
C LEU A 120 -1.14 -0.69 -4.86
N SER A 121 -2.36 -0.73 -4.33
CA SER A 121 -3.06 -1.96 -3.95
C SER A 121 -4.23 -2.20 -4.90
N PRO A 122 -4.04 -2.87 -6.05
CA PRO A 122 -5.06 -2.99 -7.09
C PRO A 122 -6.35 -3.62 -6.58
N LEU A 123 -6.24 -4.59 -5.67
CA LEU A 123 -7.37 -5.24 -5.04
C LEU A 123 -8.30 -4.23 -4.35
N TYR A 124 -7.74 -3.38 -3.49
CA TYR A 124 -8.52 -2.36 -2.80
C TYR A 124 -9.03 -1.27 -3.76
N THR A 125 -8.25 -0.91 -4.78
CA THR A 125 -8.71 0.03 -5.81
C THR A 125 -9.98 -0.47 -6.50
N TRP A 126 -10.02 -1.74 -6.91
CA TRP A 126 -11.20 -2.34 -7.53
C TRP A 126 -12.39 -2.36 -6.59
N ILE A 127 -12.21 -2.86 -5.36
CA ILE A 127 -13.30 -2.95 -4.37
C ILE A 127 -13.92 -1.57 -4.12
N ARG A 128 -13.10 -0.54 -3.87
CA ARG A 128 -13.57 0.83 -3.61
C ARG A 128 -14.22 1.48 -4.83
N PHE A 129 -13.72 1.19 -6.03
CA PHE A 129 -14.32 1.68 -7.26
C PHE A 129 -15.72 1.11 -7.47
N PHE A 130 -15.90 -0.20 -7.30
CA PHE A 130 -17.22 -0.84 -7.39
C PHE A 130 -18.18 -0.33 -6.32
N GLU A 131 -17.73 -0.22 -5.07
CA GLU A 131 -18.53 0.36 -3.97
C GLU A 131 -19.01 1.78 -4.31
N CYS A 132 -18.14 2.62 -4.88
CA CYS A 132 -18.49 3.96 -5.34
C CYS A 132 -19.56 3.94 -6.46
N ILE A 133 -19.41 3.07 -7.47
CA ILE A 133 -20.43 2.91 -8.53
C ILE A 133 -21.77 2.49 -7.92
N PHE A 134 -21.75 1.55 -6.98
CA PHE A 134 -22.97 1.12 -6.31
C PHE A 134 -23.62 2.29 -5.58
N HIS A 135 -22.87 3.06 -4.79
CA HIS A 135 -23.40 4.25 -4.12
C HIS A 135 -24.04 5.26 -5.09
N LEU A 136 -23.43 5.47 -6.26
CA LEU A 136 -24.00 6.32 -7.31
C LEU A 136 -25.30 5.73 -7.89
N SER A 137 -25.42 4.41 -7.96
CA SER A 137 -26.59 3.73 -8.52
C SER A 137 -27.80 3.64 -7.57
N TYR A 138 -27.58 3.53 -6.26
CA TYR A 138 -28.66 3.26 -5.29
C TYR A 138 -29.56 4.47 -5.01
N HIS A 139 -29.06 5.70 -5.15
CA HIS A 139 -29.82 6.91 -4.84
C HIS A 139 -29.53 8.06 -5.83
N PRO A 140 -29.91 7.95 -7.11
CA PRO A 140 -29.69 9.02 -8.09
C PRO A 140 -30.39 10.34 -7.70
N GLU A 141 -31.43 10.27 -6.86
CA GLU A 141 -32.16 11.43 -6.35
C GLU A 141 -31.37 12.18 -5.26
N ILE A 142 -30.57 11.46 -4.46
CA ILE A 142 -29.72 12.04 -3.42
C ILE A 142 -28.41 12.46 -4.10
N LYS A 143 -28.39 13.67 -4.63
CA LYS A 143 -27.20 14.29 -5.29
C LYS A 143 -26.13 14.73 -4.28
N SER A 144 -26.00 14.01 -3.16
CA SER A 144 -25.03 14.30 -2.11
C SER A 144 -24.27 13.03 -1.73
N TRP A 145 -23.00 13.19 -1.37
CA TRP A 145 -22.14 12.07 -0.96
C TRP A 145 -22.57 11.43 0.37
N GLN A 146 -23.22 12.19 1.24
CA GLN A 146 -23.67 11.72 2.56
C GLN A 146 -25.20 11.75 2.60
N ALA A 147 -25.81 10.57 2.68
CA ALA A 147 -27.22 10.40 3.02
C ALA A 147 -27.41 10.60 4.54
N ARG A 148 -27.28 11.83 5.02
CA ARG A 148 -27.70 12.18 6.38
C ARG A 148 -29.20 12.41 6.34
N GLU A 149 -29.97 11.69 7.15
CA GLU A 149 -31.37 12.04 7.38
C GLU A 149 -31.41 13.52 7.83
N ALA A 150 -32.19 14.34 7.13
CA ALA A 150 -32.56 15.63 7.69
C ALA A 150 -33.23 15.32 9.03
N LYS A 151 -32.73 15.91 10.13
CA LYS A 151 -33.53 15.97 11.36
C LYS A 151 -34.86 16.58 10.95
N ASN A 152 -35.94 15.81 11.06
CA ASN A 152 -37.27 16.35 11.00
C ASN A 152 -37.38 17.35 12.16
N GLU A 153 -37.31 18.64 11.85
CA GLU A 153 -37.70 19.71 12.75
C GLU A 153 -39.22 19.62 12.89
N ASN A 154 -39.67 19.05 14.02
CA ASN A 154 -40.98 19.28 14.60
C ASN A 154 -40.79 20.03 15.92
#